data_AF-A0A7C4TTP5-F1
#
_entry.id   AF-A0A7C4TTP5-F1
#
_cell.length_a   1.000
_cell.length_b   1.000
_cell.length_c   1.000
_cell.angle_alpha   90.00
_cell.angle_beta   90.00
_cell.angle_gamma   90.00
#
_symmetry.space_group_name_H-M   'P 1'
#
loop_
_entity.id
_entity.type
_entity.pdbx_description
1 polymer ?
#
loop_
_entity_poly.entity_id
_entity_poly.type
_entity_poly.pdbx_seq_one_letter_code
_entity_poly.pdbx_strand_id
1 'polypeptide(L)'
;NALAEDLSKYLDVGDVVVCKVVRFDKYSDVVVSCKGKELGKIADGRLIKVSPAKIPRLIGRKGSMINLIKRETGCKMMIGQNGFIWIKGKDPASEVLTEKVIRKIDEEAHISGLTQRVQVMLQSEKRG
;
A
#
# COMPACT_ATOMS: atom_id res chain seq x y z
N ASN A 1 24.47 -32.04 2.40
CA ASN A 1 23.40 -32.28 3.38
C ASN A 1 22.67 -30.98 3.67
N ALA A 2 21.66 -30.68 2.85
CA ALA A 2 20.70 -29.62 3.13
C ALA A 2 19.77 -30.13 4.22
N LEU A 3 20.21 -29.99 5.47
CA LEU A 3 19.35 -30.13 6.63
C LEU A 3 18.18 -29.17 6.43
N ALA A 4 16.95 -29.68 6.55
CA ALA A 4 15.71 -28.95 6.39
C ALA A 4 15.81 -27.60 7.11
N GLU A 5 16.08 -26.54 6.35
CA GLU A 5 16.00 -25.20 6.89
C GLU A 5 14.54 -24.98 7.28
N ASP A 6 14.35 -24.66 8.55
CA ASP A 6 13.04 -24.34 9.08
C ASP A 6 12.53 -23.05 8.43
N LEU A 7 11.52 -23.19 7.57
CA LEU A 7 10.96 -22.11 6.78
C LEU A 7 10.30 -21.03 7.66
N SER A 8 9.87 -21.40 8.88
CA SER A 8 9.29 -20.47 9.86
C SER A 8 10.26 -19.34 10.24
N LYS A 9 11.57 -19.57 10.11
CA LYS A 9 12.59 -18.52 10.34
C LYS A 9 12.53 -17.38 9.33
N TYR A 10 11.94 -17.62 8.16
CA TYR A 10 11.84 -16.66 7.07
C TYR A 10 10.44 -16.06 6.95
N LEU A 11 9.40 -16.89 7.15
CA LEU A 11 7.99 -16.50 7.10
C LEU A 11 7.21 -17.29 8.15
N ASP A 12 6.60 -16.56 9.08
CA ASP A 12 5.80 -17.13 10.17
C ASP A 12 4.36 -16.60 10.15
N VAL A 13 3.48 -17.28 10.89
CA VAL A 13 2.08 -16.90 11.01
C VAL A 13 1.97 -15.50 11.63
N GLY A 14 1.22 -14.62 10.95
CA GLY A 14 1.06 -13.22 11.35
C GLY A 14 1.93 -12.25 10.55
N ASP A 15 2.90 -12.75 9.78
CA ASP A 15 3.70 -11.92 8.90
C ASP A 15 2.89 -11.31 7.75
N VAL A 16 3.27 -10.09 7.37
CA VAL A 16 2.74 -9.41 6.18
C VAL A 16 3.74 -9.53 5.05
N VAL A 17 3.26 -9.93 3.88
CA VAL A 17 4.11 -10.22 2.72
C VAL A 17 3.56 -9.54 1.48
N VAL A 18 4.44 -8.89 0.73
CA VAL A 18 4.11 -8.43 -0.63
C VAL A 18 4.49 -9.50 -1.63
N CYS A 19 3.50 -9.96 -2.38
CA CYS A 19 3.66 -11.01 -3.36
C CYS A 19 2.97 -10.64 -4.69
N LYS A 20 3.35 -11.35 -5.74
CA LYS A 20 2.76 -11.24 -7.07
C LYS A 20 2.01 -12.52 -7.41
N VAL A 21 0.82 -12.39 -7.97
CA VAL A 21 0.07 -13.54 -8.51
C VAL A 21 0.81 -14.06 -9.75
N VAL A 22 1.19 -15.34 -9.74
CA VAL A 22 1.89 -16.00 -10.86
C VAL A 22 0.95 -16.91 -11.65
N ARG A 23 -0.04 -17.51 -10.99
CA ARG A 23 -1.06 -18.33 -11.62
C ARG A 23 -2.38 -18.13 -10.91
N PHE A 24 -3.43 -17.95 -11.69
CA PHE A 24 -4.80 -18.00 -11.22
C PHE A 24 -5.60 -18.80 -12.25
N ASP A 25 -6.38 -19.78 -11.80
CA ASP A 25 -7.37 -20.45 -12.61
C ASP A 25 -8.66 -20.69 -11.79
N LYS A 26 -9.77 -21.01 -12.44
CA LYS A 26 -11.09 -21.09 -11.79
C LYS A 26 -11.25 -22.31 -10.88
N TYR A 27 -10.35 -23.27 -10.96
CA TYR A 27 -10.49 -24.59 -10.34
C TYR A 27 -9.36 -24.89 -9.36
N SER A 28 -8.30 -24.09 -9.36
CA SER A 28 -7.15 -24.22 -8.48
C SER A 28 -7.03 -23.03 -7.53
N ASP A 29 -6.25 -23.24 -6.47
CA ASP A 29 -5.78 -22.16 -5.63
C ASP A 29 -4.95 -21.15 -6.43
N VAL A 30 -4.97 -19.90 -5.97
CA VAL A 30 -4.14 -18.84 -6.51
C VAL A 30 -2.70 -19.04 -6.05
N VAL A 31 -1.79 -19.15 -7.00
CA VAL A 31 -0.36 -19.26 -6.69
C VAL A 31 0.26 -17.87 -6.71
N VAL A 32 0.92 -17.52 -5.60
CA VAL A 32 1.64 -16.25 -5.44
C VAL A 32 3.15 -16.50 -5.30
N SER A 33 3.95 -15.51 -5.68
CA SER A 33 5.40 -15.55 -5.55
C SER A 33 5.92 -14.27 -4.91
N CYS A 34 6.89 -14.43 -4.01
CA CYS A 34 7.66 -13.33 -3.42
C CYS A 34 8.97 -13.08 -4.18
N LYS A 35 9.18 -13.76 -5.31
CA LYS A 35 10.42 -13.63 -6.09
C LYS A 35 10.36 -12.37 -6.95
N GLY A 36 11.14 -11.35 -6.59
CA GLY A 36 11.25 -10.13 -7.38
C GLY A 36 11.75 -8.95 -6.56
N LYS A 37 11.99 -7.82 -7.24
CA LYS A 37 12.35 -6.57 -6.59
C LYS A 37 11.12 -6.02 -5.84
N GLU A 38 11.33 -5.57 -4.61
CA GLU A 38 10.27 -5.03 -3.72
C GLU A 38 9.19 -6.04 -3.28
N LEU A 39 9.42 -7.35 -3.48
CA LEU A 39 8.57 -8.41 -2.96
C LEU A 39 9.23 -9.09 -1.75
N GLY A 40 8.42 -9.69 -0.89
CA GLY A 40 8.88 -10.36 0.33
C GLY A 40 8.20 -9.87 1.60
N LYS A 41 8.75 -10.29 2.74
CA LYS A 41 8.25 -9.95 4.07
C LYS A 41 8.44 -8.45 4.35
N ILE A 42 7.41 -7.84 4.93
CA ILE A 42 7.45 -6.48 5.44
C ILE A 42 7.71 -6.56 6.94
N ALA A 43 8.77 -5.88 7.40
CA ALA A 43 9.13 -5.85 8.82
C ALA A 43 8.49 -4.67 9.58
N ASP A 44 8.22 -3.55 8.91
CA ASP A 44 7.78 -2.32 9.57
C ASP A 44 6.91 -1.43 8.66
N GLY A 45 6.38 -0.34 9.24
CA GLY A 45 5.45 0.58 8.59
C GLY A 45 4.00 0.27 8.94
N ARG A 46 3.07 0.82 8.15
CA ARG A 46 1.62 0.72 8.37
C ARG A 46 0.94 -0.05 7.26
N LEU A 47 0.02 -0.93 7.64
CA LEU A 47 -0.88 -1.62 6.72
C LEU A 47 -2.29 -1.02 6.85
N ILE A 48 -2.83 -0.52 5.74
CA ILE A 48 -4.16 0.05 5.66
C ILE A 48 -5.03 -0.83 4.77
N LYS A 49 -6.25 -1.08 5.21
CA LYS A 49 -7.28 -1.73 4.41
C LYS A 49 -8.25 -0.69 3.87
N VAL A 50 -8.45 -0.70 2.56
CA VAL A 50 -9.48 0.08 1.85
C VAL A 50 -10.32 -0.86 1.00
N SER A 51 -11.45 -0.36 0.49
CA SER A 51 -12.23 -1.16 -0.46
C SER A 51 -11.46 -1.35 -1.78
N PRO A 52 -11.32 -2.58 -2.31
CA PRO A 52 -10.67 -2.83 -3.59
C PRO A 52 -11.25 -1.98 -4.75
N ALA A 53 -12.55 -1.68 -4.68
CA ALA A 53 -13.22 -0.83 -5.67
C ALA A 53 -12.69 0.61 -5.72
N LYS A 54 -12.01 1.09 -4.66
CA LYS A 54 -11.45 2.44 -4.58
C LYS A 54 -9.98 2.51 -5.01
N ILE A 55 -9.32 1.37 -5.23
CA ILE A 55 -7.91 1.30 -5.65
C ILE A 55 -7.64 2.07 -6.94
N PRO A 56 -8.43 1.94 -8.04
CA PRO A 56 -8.18 2.71 -9.25
C PRO A 56 -8.26 4.23 -9.04
N ARG A 57 -9.16 4.68 -8.15
CA ARG A 57 -9.32 6.09 -7.78
C ARG A 57 -8.14 6.60 -6.98
N LEU A 58 -7.63 5.79 -6.04
CA LEU A 58 -6.44 6.13 -5.25
C LEU A 58 -5.17 6.24 -6.10
N ILE A 59 -5.00 5.35 -7.08
CA ILE A 59 -3.89 5.44 -8.04
C ILE A 59 -4.03 6.72 -8.87
N GLY A 60 -5.25 7.00 -9.34
CA GLY A 60 -5.53 8.14 -10.21
C GLY A 60 -5.04 7.92 -11.65
N ARG A 61 -5.41 8.84 -12.56
CA ARG A 61 -5.02 8.73 -13.97
C ARG A 61 -3.49 8.75 -14.11
N LYS A 62 -2.92 7.71 -14.73
CA LYS A 62 -1.47 7.52 -14.88
C LYS A 62 -0.69 7.59 -13.54
N GLY A 63 -1.33 7.23 -12.43
CA GLY A 63 -0.69 7.30 -11.11
C GLY A 63 -0.59 8.72 -10.54
N SER A 64 -1.34 9.70 -11.05
CA SER A 64 -1.20 11.10 -10.63
C SER A 64 -1.42 11.30 -9.13
N MET A 65 -2.42 10.63 -8.55
CA MET A 65 -2.79 10.78 -7.15
C MET A 65 -1.78 10.11 -6.23
N ILE A 66 -1.40 8.86 -6.51
CA ILE A 66 -0.37 8.17 -5.72
C ILE A 66 0.98 8.91 -5.78
N ASN A 67 1.36 9.43 -6.95
CA ASN A 67 2.62 10.16 -7.09
C ASN A 67 2.58 11.52 -6.39
N LEU A 68 1.42 12.19 -6.35
CA LEU A 68 1.21 13.38 -5.52
C LEU A 68 1.44 13.04 -4.05
N ILE A 69 0.75 12.03 -3.53
CA ILE A 69 0.86 11.62 -2.12
C ILE A 69 2.31 11.26 -1.79
N LYS A 70 2.96 10.39 -2.59
CA LYS A 70 4.36 9.98 -2.39
C LYS A 70 5.32 11.18 -2.38
N ARG A 71 5.14 12.13 -3.29
CA ARG A 71 5.99 13.33 -3.36
C ARG A 71 5.76 14.25 -2.17
N GLU A 72 4.51 14.43 -1.76
CA GLU A 72 4.19 15.32 -0.66
C GLU A 72 4.57 14.72 0.69
N THR A 73 4.28 13.45 0.95
CA THR A 73 4.57 12.83 2.25
C THR A 73 5.98 12.26 2.34
N GLY A 74 6.65 12.01 1.21
CA GLY A 74 7.95 11.36 1.17
C GLY A 74 7.91 9.86 1.52
N CYS A 75 6.72 9.29 1.72
CA CYS A 75 6.54 7.90 2.10
C CYS A 75 6.69 6.95 0.90
N LYS A 76 7.28 5.78 1.17
CA LYS A 76 7.17 4.62 0.28
C LYS A 76 5.79 4.01 0.45
N MET A 77 5.20 3.56 -0.66
CA MET A 77 3.89 2.94 -0.65
C MET A 77 3.82 1.81 -1.67
N MET A 78 3.23 0.68 -1.25
CA MET A 78 2.84 -0.41 -2.13
C MET A 78 1.33 -0.62 -2.04
N ILE A 79 0.69 -0.70 -3.21
CA ILE A 79 -0.75 -0.87 -3.33
C ILE A 79 -1.04 -2.28 -3.80
N GLY A 80 -1.64 -3.09 -2.93
CA GLY A 80 -2.24 -4.36 -3.28
C GLY A 80 -3.59 -4.16 -3.97
N GLN A 81 -3.81 -4.87 -5.08
CA GLN A 81 -5.10 -4.86 -5.78
C GLN A 81 -6.23 -5.48 -4.93
N ASN A 82 -5.88 -6.19 -3.86
CA ASN A 82 -6.79 -6.74 -2.86
C ASN A 82 -7.26 -5.71 -1.81
N GLY A 83 -6.92 -4.44 -1.96
CA GLY A 83 -7.35 -3.38 -1.02
C GLY A 83 -6.42 -3.17 0.17
N PHE A 84 -5.32 -3.93 0.27
CA PHE A 84 -4.30 -3.70 1.29
C PHE A 84 -3.21 -2.77 0.75
N ILE A 85 -2.91 -1.73 1.51
CA ILE A 85 -1.90 -0.72 1.17
C ILE A 85 -0.88 -0.69 2.28
N TRP A 86 0.38 -0.90 1.92
CA TRP A 86 1.49 -0.75 2.85
C TRP A 86 2.16 0.61 2.66
N ILE A 87 2.53 1.25 3.78
CA ILE A 87 3.13 2.58 3.82
C ILE A 87 4.33 2.54 4.76
N LYS A 88 5.43 3.14 4.33
CA LYS A 88 6.61 3.33 5.14
C LYS A 88 7.18 4.73 4.97
N GLY A 89 7.15 5.50 6.04
CA GLY A 89 7.68 6.86 6.11
C GLY A 89 9.10 6.89 6.69
N LYS A 90 9.71 8.08 6.70
CA LYS A 90 10.94 8.33 7.48
C LYS A 90 10.62 8.47 8.97
N ASP A 91 9.45 9.00 9.27
CA ASP A 91 8.95 9.28 10.62
C ASP A 91 7.49 8.83 10.76
N PRO A 92 7.02 8.49 11.98
CA PRO A 92 5.65 8.05 12.20
C PRO A 92 4.58 9.09 11.83
N ALA A 93 4.88 10.39 11.90
CA ALA A 93 3.91 11.43 11.59
C ALA A 93 3.56 11.45 10.10
N SER A 94 4.56 11.27 9.23
CA SER A 94 4.37 11.12 7.78
C SER A 94 3.52 9.89 7.42
N GLU A 95 3.66 8.79 8.15
CA GLU A 95 2.84 7.58 7.98
C GLU A 95 1.38 7.84 8.38
N VAL A 96 1.16 8.48 9.54
CA VAL A 96 -0.18 8.85 10.03
C VAL A 96 -0.87 9.83 9.06
N LEU A 97 -0.15 10.82 8.56
CA LEU A 97 -0.68 11.78 7.58
C LEU A 97 -1.08 11.06 6.28
N THR A 98 -0.22 10.18 5.79
CA THR A 98 -0.50 9.40 4.57
C THR A 98 -1.73 8.51 4.77
N GLU A 99 -1.85 7.86 5.93
CA GLU A 99 -3.04 7.08 6.30
C GLU A 99 -4.32 7.91 6.29
N LYS A 100 -4.30 9.09 6.94
CA LYS A 100 -5.45 10.00 7.00
C LYS A 100 -5.91 10.42 5.60
N VAL A 101 -4.97 10.70 4.69
CA VAL A 101 -5.26 11.05 3.30
C VAL A 101 -5.90 9.88 2.54
N ILE A 102 -5.37 8.66 2.70
CA ILE A 102 -5.92 7.47 2.03
C ILE A 102 -7.33 7.17 2.49
N ARG A 103 -7.59 7.25 3.80
CA ARG A 103 -8.94 7.05 4.36
C ARG A 103 -9.93 8.09 3.83
N LYS A 104 -9.52 9.35 3.77
CA LYS A 104 -10.32 10.42 3.16
C LYS A 104 -10.64 10.13 1.70
N ILE A 105 -9.69 9.59 0.93
CA ILE A 105 -9.92 9.21 -0.47
C ILE A 105 -10.88 8.02 -0.58
N ASP A 106 -10.79 7.04 0.32
CA ASP A 106 -11.70 5.87 0.37
C ASP A 106 -13.15 6.31 0.60
N GLU A 107 -13.36 7.23 1.56
CA GLU A 107 -14.67 7.81 1.90
C GLU A 107 -15.21 8.74 0.79
N GLU A 108 -14.38 9.65 0.27
CA GLU A 108 -14.79 10.69 -0.68
C GLU A 108 -14.57 10.32 -2.16
N ALA A 109 -14.35 9.03 -2.47
CA ALA A 109 -14.00 8.56 -3.81
C ALA A 109 -15.00 8.94 -4.91
N HIS A 110 -16.23 9.33 -4.55
CA HIS A 110 -17.29 9.72 -5.47
C HIS A 110 -17.35 11.24 -5.72
N ILE A 111 -16.65 12.05 -4.92
CA ILE A 111 -16.75 13.51 -4.98
C ILE A 111 -15.80 14.06 -6.05
N SER A 112 -16.26 15.06 -6.81
CA SER A 112 -15.47 15.82 -7.79
C SER A 112 -14.46 16.76 -7.10
N GLY A 113 -13.30 16.99 -7.71
CA GLY A 113 -12.27 17.91 -7.16
C GLY A 113 -11.46 17.37 -5.97
N LEU A 114 -11.48 16.05 -5.72
CA LEU A 114 -10.78 15.44 -4.59
C LEU A 114 -9.26 15.70 -4.61
N THR A 115 -8.64 15.74 -5.79
CA THR A 115 -7.20 16.00 -5.94
C THR A 115 -6.80 17.34 -5.33
N GLN A 116 -7.54 18.41 -5.65
CA GLN A 116 -7.28 19.74 -5.09
C GLN A 116 -7.46 19.75 -3.57
N ARG A 117 -8.49 19.08 -3.04
CA ARG A 117 -8.72 18.99 -1.59
C ARG A 117 -7.59 18.26 -0.87
N VAL A 118 -7.14 17.13 -1.43
CA VAL A 118 -6.00 16.38 -0.90
C VAL A 118 -4.72 17.22 -0.94
N GLN A 119 -4.50 17.97 -2.02
CA GLN A 119 -3.34 18.84 -2.13
C GLN A 119 -3.34 19.96 -1.08
N VAL A 120 -4.48 20.62 -0.87
CA VAL A 120 -4.62 21.66 0.17
C VAL A 120 -4.36 21.08 1.56
N MET A 121 -4.92 19.91 1.85
CA MET A 121 -4.71 19.21 3.12
C MET A 121 -3.23 18.84 3.36
N LEU A 122 -2.54 18.33 2.34
CA LEU A 122 -1.12 17.99 2.44
C LEU A 122 -0.24 19.22 2.64
N GLN A 123 -0.63 20.37 2.07
CA GLN A 123 0.11 21.62 2.23
C GLN A 123 -0.11 22.28 3.60
N SER A 124 -1.32 22.19 4.17
CA SER A 124 -1.60 22.75 5.49
C SER A 124 -0.83 22.02 6.60
N GLU A 125 -0.78 20.69 6.53
CA GLU A 125 -0.13 19.84 7.54
C GLU A 125 1.41 19.90 7.47
N LYS A 126 1.99 20.46 6.40
CA LYS A 126 3.43 20.75 6.29
C LYS A 126 3.84 22.10 6.89
N ARG A 127 2.88 23.00 7.08
CA ARG A 127 3.13 24.38 7.56
C ARG A 127 2.88 24.54 9.06
N GLY A 128 2.18 23.59 9.68
CA GLY A 128 2.07 23.47 11.14
C GLY A 128 3.15 22.55 11.67
#